data_AF-A0A7V9G2N2-F1
#
_entry.id   AF-A0A7V9G2N2-F1
#
_cell.length_a   1.000
_cell.length_b   1.000
_cell.length_c   1.000
_cell.angle_alpha   90.00
_cell.angle_beta   90.00
_cell.angle_gamma   90.00
#
_symmetry.space_group_name_H-M   'P 1'
#
loop_
_entity.id
_entity.type
_entity.pdbx_description
1 polymer ?
#
loop_
_entity_poly.entity_id
_entity_poly.type
_entity_poly.pdbx_seq_one_letter_code
_entity_poly.pdbx_strand_id
1 'polypeptide(L)'
;MRFLRDCADAVIDLLLPSVCPACLVADGPGLCSACAALIVRNPHPCPWCAAPRADVAAACRQCGGRGIVHIGTATVACAYHGVIERLVTAAKASGRPSAVRALVSL
;
A
#
# COMPACT_ATOMS: atom_id res chain seq x y z
N MET A 1 1.31 7.87 -26.65
CA MET A 1 1.17 6.51 -26.09
C MET A 1 0.53 6.47 -24.69
N ARG A 2 0.66 7.50 -23.85
CA ARG A 2 0.09 7.53 -22.48
C ARG A 2 -1.45 7.42 -22.46
N PHE A 3 -2.11 8.17 -23.33
CA PHE A 3 -3.58 8.14 -23.51
C PHE A 3 -4.17 6.74 -23.78
N LEU A 4 -3.50 5.91 -24.59
CA LEU A 4 -3.98 4.55 -24.88
C LEU A 4 -3.87 3.64 -23.66
N ARG A 5 -2.86 3.87 -22.80
CA ARG A 5 -2.66 3.12 -21.57
C ARG A 5 -3.71 3.51 -20.52
N ASP A 6 -4.02 4.80 -20.42
CA ASP A 6 -5.03 5.31 -19.49
C ASP A 6 -6.44 4.80 -19.86
N CYS A 7 -6.78 4.77 -21.16
CA CYS A 7 -8.03 4.16 -21.63
C CYS A 7 -8.08 2.65 -21.36
N ALA A 8 -6.98 1.93 -21.54
CA ALA A 8 -6.92 0.50 -21.25
C ALA A 8 -7.11 0.21 -19.75
N ASP A 9 -6.47 0.99 -18.87
CA ASP A 9 -6.64 0.87 -17.42
C ASP A 9 -8.09 1.17 -16.98
N ALA A 10 -8.73 2.18 -17.58
CA ALA A 10 -10.14 2.50 -17.30
C ALA A 10 -11.10 1.40 -17.77
N VAL A 11 -10.87 0.83 -18.96
CA VAL A 11 -11.64 -0.30 -19.49
C VAL A 11 -11.41 -1.55 -18.63
N ILE A 12 -10.18 -1.80 -18.18
CA ILE A 12 -9.87 -2.89 -17.25
C ILE A 12 -10.61 -2.69 -15.93
N ASP A 13 -10.60 -1.50 -15.32
CA ASP A 13 -11.31 -1.28 -14.06
C ASP A 13 -12.85 -1.33 -14.20
N LEU A 14 -13.38 -1.07 -15.40
CA LEU A 14 -14.80 -1.22 -15.72
C LEU A 14 -15.20 -2.68 -16.00
N LEU A 15 -14.36 -3.44 -16.71
CA LEU A 15 -14.65 -4.82 -17.12
C LEU A 15 -14.20 -5.86 -16.08
N LEU A 16 -13.18 -5.54 -15.29
CA LEU A 16 -12.58 -6.40 -14.29
C LEU A 16 -12.65 -5.81 -12.86
N PRO A 17 -13.77 -5.19 -12.42
CA PRO A 17 -13.92 -4.83 -11.00
C PRO A 17 -13.92 -6.06 -10.10
N SER A 18 -13.97 -7.25 -10.69
CA SER A 18 -13.94 -8.56 -10.06
C SER A 18 -12.58 -9.25 -10.17
N VAL A 19 -11.47 -8.55 -10.41
CA VAL A 19 -10.12 -9.15 -10.30
C VAL A 19 -9.22 -8.43 -9.33
N CYS A 20 -8.26 -9.16 -8.78
CA CYS A 20 -7.30 -8.65 -7.84
C CYS A 20 -6.48 -7.51 -8.47
N PRO A 21 -6.48 -6.28 -7.90
CA PRO A 21 -5.80 -5.14 -8.49
C PRO A 21 -4.27 -5.23 -8.44
N ALA A 22 -3.71 -6.19 -7.69
CA ALA A 22 -2.26 -6.39 -7.58
C ALA A 22 -1.70 -7.34 -8.65
N CYS A 23 -2.37 -8.47 -8.93
CA CYS A 23 -1.89 -9.45 -9.91
C CYS A 23 -2.68 -9.44 -11.22
N LEU A 24 -3.90 -8.89 -11.23
CA LEU A 24 -4.81 -8.85 -12.39
C LEU A 24 -5.21 -10.23 -12.93
N VAL A 25 -5.05 -11.29 -12.13
CA VAL A 25 -5.32 -12.69 -12.54
C VAL A 25 -6.40 -13.33 -11.69
N ALA A 26 -6.32 -13.19 -10.36
CA ALA A 26 -7.24 -13.85 -9.45
C ALA A 26 -8.58 -13.12 -9.37
N ASP A 27 -9.68 -13.88 -9.26
CA ASP A 27 -11.02 -13.35 -9.13
C ASP A 27 -11.26 -12.68 -7.76
N GLY A 28 -12.22 -11.75 -7.74
CA GLY A 28 -12.65 -10.98 -6.59
C GLY A 28 -12.23 -9.49 -6.64
N PRO A 29 -13.05 -8.58 -6.08
CA PRO A 29 -12.82 -7.13 -6.13
C PRO A 29 -11.70 -6.62 -5.22
N GLY A 30 -11.09 -7.50 -4.43
CA GLY A 30 -10.08 -7.18 -3.43
C GLY A 30 -8.72 -7.84 -3.72
N LEU A 31 -7.78 -7.65 -2.80
CA LEU A 31 -6.53 -8.42 -2.82
C LEU A 31 -6.83 -9.91 -2.67
N CYS A 32 -6.34 -10.73 -3.60
CA CYS A 32 -6.39 -12.18 -3.42
C CYS A 32 -5.48 -12.61 -2.26
N SER A 33 -5.77 -13.77 -1.67
CA SER A 33 -5.03 -14.29 -0.50
C SER A 33 -3.52 -14.39 -0.74
N ALA A 34 -3.10 -14.80 -1.95
CA ALA A 34 -1.70 -14.87 -2.33
C ALA A 34 -1.03 -13.49 -2.34
N CYS A 35 -1.65 -12.49 -2.95
CA CYS A 35 -1.12 -11.12 -2.97
C CYS A 35 -1.15 -10.48 -1.56
N ALA A 36 -2.18 -10.76 -0.77
CA ALA A 36 -2.29 -10.29 0.61
C ALA A 36 -1.18 -10.89 1.50
N ALA A 37 -0.85 -12.17 1.32
CA ALA A 37 0.20 -12.86 2.07
C ALA A 37 1.61 -12.30 1.80
N LEU A 38 1.83 -11.64 0.65
CA LEU A 38 3.11 -10.99 0.33
C LEU A 38 3.27 -9.62 0.99
N ILE A 39 2.23 -9.10 1.65
CA ILE A 39 2.28 -7.79 2.32
C ILE A 39 2.99 -7.95 3.65
N VAL A 40 4.18 -7.36 3.74
CA VAL A 40 4.95 -7.31 4.98
C VAL A 40 4.37 -6.23 5.88
N ARG A 41 3.70 -6.65 6.95
CA ARG A 41 3.16 -5.77 7.98
C ARG A 41 4.26 -5.17 8.84
N ASN A 42 4.01 -3.98 9.38
CA ASN A 42 4.85 -3.37 10.40
C ASN A 42 4.18 -3.63 11.76
N PRO A 43 4.55 -4.71 12.50
CA PRO A 43 3.84 -5.11 13.71
C PRO A 43 4.06 -4.15 14.88
N HIS A 44 5.19 -3.43 14.87
CA HIS A 44 5.60 -2.54 15.96
C HIS A 44 6.08 -1.20 15.40
N PRO A 45 5.17 -0.37 14.83
CA PRO A 45 5.55 0.94 14.33
C PRO A 45 5.92 1.85 15.51
N CYS A 46 6.94 2.69 15.31
CA CYS A 46 7.17 3.82 16.21
C CYS A 46 5.95 4.75 16.21
N PRO A 47 5.42 5.14 17.38
CA PRO A 47 4.22 6.00 17.45
C PRO A 47 4.46 7.41 16.85
N TRP A 48 5.73 7.82 16.71
CA TRP A 48 6.09 9.15 16.24
C TRP A 48 6.47 9.16 14.76
N CYS A 49 7.38 8.27 14.34
CA CYS A 49 7.94 8.28 12.99
C CYS A 49 7.54 7.06 12.15
N ALA A 50 6.71 6.16 12.67
CA ALA A 50 6.30 4.89 12.07
C ALA A 50 7.42 3.89 11.72
N ALA A 51 8.69 4.21 11.96
CA ALA A 51 9.79 3.29 11.71
C ALA A 51 9.57 1.96 12.45
N PRO A 52 9.86 0.81 11.80
CA PRO A 52 9.69 -0.49 12.43
C PRO A 52 10.62 -0.64 13.64
N ARG A 53 10.11 -1.18 14.74
CA ARG A 53 10.86 -1.41 15.97
C ARG A 53 10.99 -2.90 16.25
N ALA A 54 12.21 -3.32 16.60
CA ALA A 54 12.44 -4.67 17.10
C ALA A 54 11.99 -4.82 18.56
N ASP A 55 12.02 -3.74 19.33
CA ASP A 55 11.63 -3.69 20.74
C ASP A 55 10.80 -2.42 21.03
N VAL A 56 9.65 -2.60 21.66
CA VAL A 56 8.70 -1.55 22.02
C VAL A 56 9.13 -0.82 23.31
N ALA A 57 10.02 -1.40 24.11
CA ALA A 57 10.58 -0.78 25.31
C ALA A 57 11.77 0.14 25.00
N ALA A 58 12.61 -0.21 24.03
CA ALA A 58 13.79 0.59 23.67
C ALA A 58 13.46 1.85 22.85
N ALA A 59 14.22 2.94 23.03
CA ALA A 59 14.05 4.15 22.23
C ALA A 59 14.16 3.87 20.71
N CYS A 60 13.36 4.55 19.89
CA CYS A 60 13.38 4.36 18.44
C CYS A 60 14.74 4.78 17.87
N ARG A 61 15.41 3.87 17.14
CA ARG A 61 16.73 4.16 16.53
C ARG A 61 16.68 5.22 15.44
N GLN A 62 15.52 5.41 14.79
CA GLN A 62 15.37 6.33 13.68
C GLN A 62 15.15 7.78 14.14
N CYS A 63 14.25 7.99 15.11
CA CYS A 63 13.93 9.33 15.59
C CYS A 63 14.45 9.64 17.01
N GLY A 64 15.09 8.67 17.68
CA GLY A 64 15.51 8.80 19.08
C GLY A 64 14.36 8.96 20.07
N GLY A 65 13.12 8.61 19.67
CA GLY A 65 11.93 8.89 20.46
C GLY A 65 11.40 10.32 20.39
N ARG A 66 12.00 11.19 19.54
CA ARG A 66 11.62 12.61 19.40
C ARG A 66 10.63 12.88 18.26
N GLY A 67 10.40 11.90 17.39
CA GLY A 67 9.55 12.07 16.21
C GLY A 67 10.23 12.77 15.03
N ILE A 68 9.41 13.23 14.09
CA ILE A 68 9.85 13.93 12.89
C ILE A 68 9.49 15.41 13.05
N VAL A 69 10.40 16.31 12.67
CA VAL A 69 10.19 17.76 12.82
C VAL A 69 8.92 18.18 12.07
N HIS A 70 8.06 18.97 12.73
CA HIS A 70 6.78 19.46 12.20
C HIS A 70 5.71 18.39 11.89
N ILE A 71 5.94 17.12 12.23
CA ILE A 71 4.96 16.05 12.06
C ILE A 71 4.58 15.52 13.44
N GLY A 72 3.30 15.67 13.82
CA GLY A 72 2.81 15.21 15.12
C GLY A 72 2.94 13.69 15.27
N THR A 73 2.41 12.93 14.32
CA THR A 73 2.54 11.47 14.25
C THR A 73 2.57 11.00 12.80
N ALA A 74 3.22 9.87 12.57
CA ALA A 74 3.19 9.14 11.31
C ALA A 74 2.68 7.72 11.56
N THR A 75 1.87 7.20 10.64
CA THR A 75 1.32 5.84 10.72
C THR A 75 1.66 5.09 9.43
N VAL A 76 2.27 3.91 9.59
CA VAL A 76 2.62 3.02 8.47
C VAL A 76 2.31 1.59 8.87
N ALA A 77 1.26 1.02 8.28
CA ALA A 77 0.78 -0.34 8.60
C ALA A 77 1.57 -1.45 7.89
N CYS A 78 2.20 -1.14 6.75
CA CYS A 78 2.93 -2.11 5.93
C CYS A 78 4.16 -1.48 5.28
N ALA A 79 5.13 -2.32 4.94
CA ALA A 79 6.33 -1.89 4.23
C ALA A 79 6.00 -1.47 2.78
N TYR A 80 6.55 -0.34 2.35
CA TYR A 80 6.42 0.14 0.98
C TYR A 80 7.36 -0.62 0.05
N HIS A 81 6.97 -1.83 -0.36
CA HIS A 81 7.66 -2.59 -1.39
C HIS A 81 6.69 -3.60 -2.04
N GLY A 82 7.05 -4.10 -3.23
CA GLY A 82 6.38 -5.25 -3.85
C GLY A 82 4.91 -4.98 -4.19
N VAL A 83 3.97 -5.66 -3.51
CA VAL A 83 2.53 -5.48 -3.73
C VAL A 83 2.08 -4.04 -3.41
N ILE A 84 2.55 -3.47 -2.30
CA ILE A 84 2.15 -2.12 -1.88
C ILE A 84 2.63 -1.06 -2.86
N GLU A 85 3.88 -1.15 -3.29
CA GLU A 85 4.46 -0.23 -4.27
C GLU A 85 3.71 -0.26 -5.61
N ARG A 86 3.36 -1.46 -6.11
CA ARG A 86 2.56 -1.62 -7.33
C ARG A 86 1.17 -0.99 -7.19
N LEU A 87 0.48 -1.24 -6.07
CA LEU A 87 -0.84 -0.67 -5.82
C LEU A 87 -0.79 0.85 -5.69
N VAL A 88 0.19 1.40 -4.99
CA VAL A 88 0.35 2.86 -4.84
C VAL A 88 0.69 3.50 -6.19
N THR A 89 1.54 2.86 -6.99
CA THR A 89 1.84 3.31 -8.35
C THR A 89 0.57 3.28 -9.22
N ALA A 90 -0.18 2.18 -9.21
CA ALA A 90 -1.43 2.07 -9.95
C ALA A 90 -2.48 3.10 -9.51
N ALA A 91 -2.59 3.36 -8.20
CA ALA A 91 -3.49 4.36 -7.65
C ALA A 91 -3.09 5.80 -8.02
N LYS A 92 -1.80 6.16 -7.88
CA LYS A 92 -1.32 7.54 -8.07
C LYS A 92 -1.03 7.89 -9.53
N ALA A 93 -0.38 6.98 -10.27
CA ALA A 93 0.12 7.26 -11.61
C ALA A 93 -0.94 6.93 -12.69
N SER A 94 -1.71 5.87 -12.49
CA SER A 94 -2.76 5.42 -13.42
C SER A 94 -4.18 5.79 -12.98
N GLY A 95 -4.36 6.35 -11.79
CA GLY A 95 -5.67 6.76 -11.29
C GLY A 95 -6.66 5.60 -11.07
N ARG A 96 -6.17 4.36 -10.87
CA ARG A 96 -6.99 3.14 -10.84
C ARG A 96 -7.83 3.01 -9.56
N PRO A 97 -9.18 3.11 -9.60
CA PRO A 97 -10.00 3.06 -8.40
C PRO A 97 -10.00 1.70 -7.68
N SER A 98 -9.76 0.61 -8.41
CA SER A 98 -9.61 -0.73 -7.83
C SER A 98 -8.40 -0.82 -6.89
N ALA A 99 -7.26 -0.24 -7.29
CA ALA A 99 -6.06 -0.16 -6.48
C ALA A 99 -6.24 0.72 -5.24
N VAL A 100 -6.96 1.86 -5.37
CA VAL A 100 -7.31 2.71 -4.22
C VAL A 100 -8.16 1.94 -3.21
N ARG A 101 -9.21 1.25 -3.67
CA ARG A 101 -10.08 0.46 -2.80
C ARG A 101 -9.31 -0.64 -2.06
N ALA A 102 -8.42 -1.35 -2.75
CA ALA A 102 -7.57 -2.34 -2.12
C ALA A 102 -6.67 -1.73 -1.04
N LEU A 103 -6.04 -0.58 -1.30
CA LEU A 103 -5.21 0.11 -0.31
C LEU A 103 -5.98 0.57 0.94
N VAL A 104 -7.23 0.99 0.78
CA VAL A 104 -8.10 1.40 1.91
C VAL A 104 -8.51 0.21 2.78
N SER A 105 -8.57 -1.00 2.20
CA SER A 105 -8.95 -2.23 2.92
C SER A 105 -7.80 -2.94 3.66
N LEU A 106 -6.58 -2.40 3.61
CA LEU A 106 -5.40 -2.98 4.27
C LEU A 106 -5.33 -2.63 5.75
#